data_AF-A0A1Y2TLS7-F1
#
_entry.id   AF-A0A1Y2TLS7-F1
#
_cell.length_a   1.000
_cell.length_b   1.000
_cell.length_c   1.000
_cell.angle_alpha   90.00
_cell.angle_beta   90.00
_cell.angle_gamma   90.00
#
_symmetry.space_group_name_H-M   'P 1'
#
loop_
_entity.id
_entity.type
_entity.pdbx_description
1 polymer ?
#
loop_
_entity_poly.entity_id
_entity_poly.type
_entity_poly.pdbx_seq_one_letter_code
_entity_poly.pdbx_strand_id
1 'polypeptide(L)'
;MRNFISTIATLLPLAAAAPLDLHTRDSNPGCQAASFGDFSWTVENFDYHASYIFTTPAHQNSWGYVNFNLTNPALEYQAICSAASNQLSDFFYGTMAYKCTVPDGSTTETTFDFSRPSGVLNVNQTWTCSDTDPQYPTTIHAYGTANLTLSCTDETWINPNWTMGQIYSDRNVRCTPVTIPLKPYQMTAVA
;
A
#
# COMPACT_ATOMS: atom_id res chain seq x y z
N MET A 1 -16.67 75.87 43.46
CA MET A 1 -17.24 75.19 42.27
C MET A 1 -16.11 74.78 41.35
N ARG A 2 -15.75 73.49 41.31
CA ARG A 2 -15.07 72.86 40.16
C ARG A 2 -15.10 71.35 40.35
N ASN A 3 -15.89 70.69 39.49
CA ASN A 3 -16.18 69.27 39.50
C ASN A 3 -14.95 68.45 39.07
N PHE A 4 -14.65 67.38 39.79
CA PHE A 4 -13.82 66.29 39.29
C PHE A 4 -14.75 65.19 38.76
N ILE A 5 -14.73 64.97 37.44
CA ILE A 5 -15.40 63.85 36.78
C ILE A 5 -14.42 62.68 36.82
N SER A 6 -14.77 61.61 37.52
CA SER A 6 -14.01 60.37 37.56
C SER A 6 -14.60 59.40 36.52
N THR A 7 -13.85 59.14 35.46
CA THR A 7 -14.21 58.19 34.39
C THR A 7 -13.81 56.78 34.80
N ILE A 8 -14.80 55.92 35.01
CA ILE A 8 -14.63 54.48 35.24
C ILE A 8 -14.52 53.80 33.87
N ALA A 9 -13.34 53.28 33.54
CA ALA A 9 -13.13 52.47 32.33
C ALA A 9 -13.44 51.00 32.65
N THR A 10 -14.55 50.48 32.10
CA THR A 10 -14.92 49.07 32.16
C THR A 10 -14.06 48.26 31.19
N LEU A 11 -13.14 47.46 31.72
CA LEU A 11 -12.40 46.44 30.97
C LEU A 11 -13.34 45.27 30.64
N LEU A 12 -13.75 45.16 29.38
CA LEU A 12 -14.40 43.97 28.84
C LEU A 12 -13.38 42.81 28.78
N PRO A 13 -13.67 41.63 29.35
CA PRO A 13 -12.84 40.47 29.14
C PRO A 13 -13.00 40.02 27.68
N LEU A 14 -11.93 40.11 26.89
CA LEU A 14 -11.86 39.39 25.62
C LEU A 14 -11.86 37.90 25.96
N ALA A 15 -13.00 37.23 25.79
CA ALA A 15 -13.05 35.79 25.71
C ALA A 15 -12.26 35.38 24.46
N ALA A 16 -11.04 34.87 24.66
CA ALA A 16 -10.29 34.22 23.61
C ALA A 16 -11.07 32.96 23.21
N ALA A 17 -11.78 33.02 22.09
CA ALA A 17 -12.31 31.83 21.44
C ALA A 17 -11.10 31.01 20.98
N ALA A 18 -10.80 29.93 21.70
CA ALA A 18 -9.89 28.92 21.18
C ALA A 18 -10.48 28.40 19.86
N PRO A 19 -9.68 28.24 18.80
CA PRO A 19 -10.15 27.54 17.61
C PRO A 19 -10.61 26.15 18.07
N LEU A 20 -11.90 25.86 17.94
CA LEU A 20 -12.36 24.49 17.95
C LEU A 20 -11.73 23.87 16.71
N ASP A 21 -10.78 22.95 16.91
CA ASP A 21 -10.41 22.00 15.87
C ASP A 21 -11.67 21.17 15.58
N LEU A 22 -12.47 21.67 14.64
CA LEU A 22 -13.56 20.92 14.05
C LEU A 22 -12.89 19.83 13.21
N HIS A 23 -12.58 18.71 13.85
CA HIS A 23 -12.24 17.49 13.16
C HIS A 23 -13.43 17.15 12.27
N THR A 24 -13.25 17.38 10.97
CA THR A 24 -14.26 17.07 9.98
C THR A 24 -14.40 15.55 9.93
N ARG A 25 -15.64 15.10 9.99
CA ARG A 25 -15.99 13.69 9.82
C ARG A 25 -15.49 13.25 8.45
N ASP A 26 -14.88 12.07 8.36
CA ASP A 26 -14.43 11.51 7.08
C ASP A 26 -15.57 11.54 6.05
N SER A 27 -15.22 11.77 4.78
CA SER A 27 -16.15 11.71 3.66
C SER A 27 -16.67 10.30 3.39
N ASN A 28 -16.07 9.28 4.01
CA ASN A 28 -16.41 7.86 3.92
C ASN A 28 -17.28 7.38 5.10
N PRO A 29 -18.61 7.59 5.07
CA PRO A 29 -19.51 7.06 6.09
C PRO A 29 -19.53 5.53 6.03
N GLY A 30 -19.09 4.88 7.11
CA GLY A 30 -19.09 3.41 7.21
C GLY A 30 -17.70 2.77 7.23
N CYS A 31 -16.61 3.55 7.23
CA CYS A 31 -15.25 3.06 7.42
C CYS A 31 -15.16 2.10 8.62
N GLN A 32 -15.64 2.52 9.79
CA GLN A 32 -15.54 1.72 11.01
C GLN A 32 -16.45 0.50 10.96
N ALA A 33 -17.66 0.64 10.40
CA ALA A 33 -18.60 -0.48 10.24
C ALA A 33 -18.07 -1.55 9.26
N ALA A 34 -17.49 -1.14 8.14
CA ALA A 34 -16.85 -2.03 7.17
C ALA A 34 -15.62 -2.73 7.76
N SER A 35 -14.84 -2.01 8.57
CA SER A 35 -13.65 -2.55 9.24
C SER A 35 -13.98 -3.63 10.26
N PHE A 36 -15.07 -3.50 11.02
CA PHE A 36 -15.46 -4.46 12.06
C PHE A 36 -16.50 -5.51 11.62
N GLY A 37 -16.91 -5.49 10.35
CA GLY A 37 -17.80 -6.49 9.75
C GLY A 37 -17.06 -7.78 9.34
N ASP A 38 -17.54 -8.45 8.29
CA ASP A 38 -16.80 -9.56 7.64
C ASP A 38 -15.71 -8.99 6.72
N PHE A 39 -14.73 -8.33 7.31
CA PHE A 39 -13.68 -7.63 6.59
C PHE A 39 -12.81 -8.61 5.78
N SER A 40 -12.59 -8.26 4.52
CA SER A 40 -11.63 -8.91 3.63
C SER A 40 -11.13 -7.89 2.62
N TRP A 41 -9.82 -7.84 2.41
CA TRP A 41 -9.29 -7.15 1.24
C TRP A 41 -9.61 -7.94 -0.02
N THR A 42 -9.47 -7.27 -1.16
CA THR A 42 -9.31 -7.92 -2.46
C THR A 42 -7.95 -7.52 -3.04
N VAL A 43 -7.11 -8.53 -3.31
CA VAL A 43 -5.89 -8.36 -4.10
C VAL A 43 -6.29 -8.52 -5.56
N GLU A 44 -6.26 -7.45 -6.32
CA GLU A 44 -6.73 -7.39 -7.71
C GLU A 44 -5.57 -7.41 -8.69
N ASN A 45 -5.68 -8.29 -9.70
CA ASN A 45 -4.78 -8.39 -10.82
C ASN A 45 -3.30 -8.52 -10.40
N PHE A 46 -3.01 -9.38 -9.42
CA PHE A 46 -1.65 -9.69 -9.03
C PHE A 46 -0.88 -10.26 -10.21
N ASP A 47 0.05 -9.47 -10.72
CA ASP A 47 0.91 -9.74 -11.85
C ASP A 47 2.35 -9.90 -11.35
N TYR A 48 2.97 -11.00 -11.75
CA TYR A 48 4.41 -11.17 -11.67
C TYR A 48 4.95 -11.40 -13.08
N HIS A 49 6.00 -10.68 -13.40
CA HIS A 49 6.80 -10.97 -14.58
C HIS A 49 8.28 -10.69 -14.33
N ALA A 50 9.13 -11.30 -15.14
CA ALA A 50 10.57 -11.13 -15.08
C ALA A 50 11.20 -11.18 -16.46
N SER A 51 12.30 -10.44 -16.62
CA SER A 51 13.14 -10.47 -17.80
C SER A 51 14.57 -10.77 -17.40
N TYR A 52 15.18 -11.71 -18.12
CA TYR A 52 16.57 -12.10 -17.95
C TYR A 52 17.33 -11.89 -19.25
N ILE A 53 18.10 -10.81 -19.33
CA ILE A 53 18.92 -10.52 -20.51
C ILE A 53 20.37 -10.84 -20.19
N PHE A 54 20.98 -11.70 -21.00
CA PHE A 54 22.40 -12.01 -20.93
C PHE A 54 23.10 -11.45 -22.16
N THR A 55 24.03 -10.52 -21.96
CA THR A 55 24.87 -10.01 -23.07
C THR A 55 26.09 -10.89 -23.32
N THR A 56 26.49 -11.66 -22.31
CA THR A 56 27.43 -12.79 -22.41
C THR A 56 26.92 -13.92 -21.51
N PRO A 57 27.42 -15.15 -21.61
CA PRO A 57 27.02 -16.24 -20.71
C PRO A 57 27.23 -15.95 -19.21
N ALA A 58 28.07 -14.97 -18.86
CA ALA A 58 28.39 -14.60 -17.48
C ALA A 58 27.93 -13.17 -17.11
N HIS A 59 27.33 -12.42 -18.01
CA HIS A 59 26.91 -11.03 -17.77
C HIS A 59 25.40 -10.89 -17.90
N GLN A 60 24.75 -10.76 -16.75
CA GLN A 60 23.30 -10.75 -16.58
C GLN A 60 22.79 -9.33 -16.27
N ASN A 61 21.76 -8.90 -16.98
CA ASN A 61 20.92 -7.75 -16.65
C ASN A 61 19.49 -8.27 -16.53
N SER A 62 19.00 -8.44 -15.31
CA SER A 62 17.71 -9.09 -15.07
C SER A 62 16.94 -8.43 -13.96
N TRP A 63 15.63 -8.41 -14.14
CA TRP A 63 14.69 -7.76 -13.24
C TRP A 63 13.42 -8.58 -13.14
N GLY A 64 12.87 -8.61 -11.93
CA GLY A 64 11.52 -9.06 -11.65
C GLY A 64 10.64 -7.88 -11.24
N TYR A 65 9.35 -8.01 -11.53
CA TYR A 65 8.34 -7.01 -11.26
C TYR A 65 7.12 -7.69 -10.63
N VAL A 66 6.52 -7.00 -9.65
CA VAL A 66 5.24 -7.35 -9.05
C VAL A 66 4.34 -6.13 -9.11
N ASN A 67 3.09 -6.30 -9.52
CA ASN A 67 2.08 -5.25 -9.55
C ASN A 67 0.71 -5.79 -9.13
N PHE A 68 -0.03 -5.06 -8.32
CA PHE A 68 -1.45 -5.34 -8.01
C PHE A 68 -2.12 -4.11 -7.40
N ASN A 69 -3.46 -4.11 -7.41
CA ASN A 69 -4.24 -3.16 -6.63
C ASN A 69 -4.80 -3.85 -5.39
N LEU A 70 -4.77 -3.16 -4.25
CA LEU A 70 -5.38 -3.63 -3.01
C LEU A 70 -6.64 -2.82 -2.73
N THR A 71 -7.79 -3.50 -2.78
CA THR A 71 -9.08 -2.92 -2.41
C THR A 71 -9.37 -3.21 -0.94
N ASN A 72 -9.61 -2.16 -0.17
CA ASN A 72 -10.08 -2.22 1.21
C ASN A 72 -11.54 -1.74 1.25
N PRO A 73 -12.51 -2.54 1.71
CA PRO A 73 -13.93 -2.14 1.74
C PRO A 73 -14.23 -0.96 2.68
N ALA A 74 -13.31 -0.62 3.58
CA ALA A 74 -13.39 0.51 4.48
C ALA A 74 -12.77 1.79 3.89
N LEU A 75 -12.29 1.80 2.64
CA LEU A 75 -11.69 2.95 1.97
C LEU A 75 -12.36 3.21 0.62
N GLU A 76 -12.42 4.48 0.19
CA GLU A 76 -13.03 4.88 -1.09
C GLU A 76 -12.07 4.77 -2.30
N TYR A 77 -10.84 4.30 -2.06
CA TYR A 77 -9.79 4.19 -3.07
C TYR A 77 -9.01 2.87 -2.90
N GLN A 78 -8.24 2.53 -3.94
CA GLN A 78 -7.34 1.39 -3.93
C GLN A 78 -5.91 1.84 -3.61
N ALA A 79 -5.17 1.00 -2.90
CA ALA A 79 -3.72 1.15 -2.82
C ALA A 79 -3.08 0.46 -4.03
N ILE A 80 -2.18 1.15 -4.73
CA ILE A 80 -1.48 0.63 -5.90
C ILE A 80 -0.12 0.09 -5.45
N CYS A 81 0.04 -1.23 -5.50
CA CYS A 81 1.23 -1.91 -4.99
C CYS A 81 2.11 -2.35 -6.15
N SER A 82 3.33 -1.83 -6.21
CA SER A 82 4.30 -2.18 -7.26
C SER A 82 5.71 -2.29 -6.70
N ALA A 83 6.48 -3.24 -7.20
CA ALA A 83 7.89 -3.39 -6.85
C ALA A 83 8.70 -3.91 -8.04
N ALA A 84 9.97 -3.50 -8.10
CA ALA A 84 10.96 -4.05 -8.99
C ALA A 84 12.14 -4.57 -8.15
N SER A 85 12.75 -5.67 -8.58
CA SER A 85 13.90 -6.24 -7.90
C SER A 85 14.88 -6.84 -8.89
N ASN A 86 16.17 -6.75 -8.56
CA ASN A 86 17.29 -7.34 -9.29
C ASN A 86 18.03 -8.40 -8.46
N GLN A 87 17.39 -8.93 -7.39
CA GLN A 87 17.95 -10.08 -6.68
C GLN A 87 18.09 -11.28 -7.64
N LEU A 88 19.13 -12.07 -7.44
CA LEU A 88 19.44 -13.18 -8.35
C LEU A 88 18.31 -14.23 -8.35
N SER A 89 18.18 -14.96 -9.46
CA SER A 89 17.25 -16.09 -9.66
C SER A 89 15.76 -15.76 -9.65
N ASP A 90 15.17 -15.40 -8.50
CA ASP A 90 13.70 -15.29 -8.35
C ASP A 90 13.20 -13.86 -8.09
N PHE A 91 14.12 -12.92 -7.88
CA PHE A 91 13.92 -11.49 -7.60
C PHE A 91 13.20 -11.16 -6.29
N PHE A 92 12.25 -11.98 -5.83
CA PHE A 92 11.43 -11.70 -4.65
C PHE A 92 11.45 -12.90 -3.69
N TYR A 93 11.89 -12.65 -2.45
CA TYR A 93 12.13 -13.68 -1.43
C TYR A 93 11.33 -13.49 -0.13
N GLY A 94 10.38 -12.55 -0.10
CA GLY A 94 9.58 -12.24 1.10
C GLY A 94 10.38 -11.60 2.23
N THR A 95 11.55 -11.03 1.94
CA THR A 95 12.45 -10.44 2.95
C THR A 95 12.45 -8.91 2.95
N MET A 96 11.78 -8.29 1.98
CA MET A 96 11.72 -6.85 1.81
C MET A 96 10.27 -6.40 1.70
N ALA A 97 9.87 -5.48 2.58
CA ALA A 97 8.57 -4.82 2.51
C ALA A 97 8.63 -3.63 1.55
N TYR A 98 7.73 -3.61 0.59
CA TYR A 98 7.54 -2.55 -0.39
C TYR A 98 6.33 -1.71 -0.02
N LYS A 99 6.43 -0.38 -0.17
CA LYS A 99 5.32 0.54 0.07
C LYS A 99 4.42 0.59 -1.15
N CYS A 100 3.11 0.55 -0.93
CA CYS A 100 2.13 0.84 -1.97
C CYS A 100 1.84 2.34 -2.01
N THR A 101 1.42 2.82 -3.18
CA THR A 101 1.00 4.20 -3.39
C THR A 101 -0.48 4.35 -3.06
N VAL A 102 -0.82 5.39 -2.31
CA VAL A 102 -2.20 5.81 -1.99
C VAL A 102 -2.40 7.25 -2.48
N PRO A 103 -3.65 7.74 -2.62
CA PRO A 103 -3.91 9.12 -3.01
C PRO A 103 -3.27 10.13 -2.05
N ASP A 104 -2.84 11.28 -2.57
CA ASP A 104 -2.29 12.37 -1.78
C ASP A 104 -3.27 12.84 -0.70
N GLY A 105 -2.76 13.07 0.51
CA GLY A 105 -3.57 13.46 1.66
C GLY A 105 -4.19 12.28 2.42
N SER A 106 -4.07 11.05 1.93
CA SER A 106 -4.41 9.86 2.70
C SER A 106 -3.41 9.61 3.83
N THR A 107 -3.91 9.18 4.98
CA THR A 107 -3.11 8.68 6.11
C THR A 107 -2.91 7.16 6.08
N THR A 108 -3.44 6.47 5.06
CA THR A 108 -3.35 5.01 4.96
C THR A 108 -1.93 4.61 4.57
N GLU A 109 -1.36 3.71 5.36
CA GLU A 109 -0.08 3.09 5.06
C GLU A 109 -0.31 1.66 4.62
N THR A 110 0.13 1.30 3.41
CA THR A 110 0.03 -0.06 2.90
C THR A 110 1.41 -0.56 2.49
N THR A 111 1.78 -1.75 2.94
CA THR A 111 2.99 -2.43 2.53
C THR A 111 2.72 -3.87 2.14
N PHE A 112 3.60 -4.43 1.31
CA PHE A 112 3.57 -5.84 0.97
C PHE A 112 4.97 -6.42 0.84
N ASP A 113 5.09 -7.73 1.00
CA ASP A 113 6.25 -8.50 0.54
C ASP A 113 5.76 -9.74 -0.20
N PHE A 114 6.57 -10.19 -1.16
CA PHE A 114 6.25 -11.35 -1.97
C PHE A 114 7.46 -12.29 -2.03
N SER A 115 7.20 -13.58 -1.96
CA SER A 115 8.18 -14.63 -2.17
C SER A 115 7.78 -15.45 -3.40
N ARG A 116 8.56 -15.31 -4.47
CA ARG A 116 8.37 -16.07 -5.70
C ARG A 116 8.54 -17.58 -5.50
N PRO A 117 9.56 -18.08 -4.75
CA PRO A 117 9.74 -19.52 -4.55
C PRO A 117 8.60 -20.20 -3.78
N SER A 118 7.99 -19.51 -2.80
CA SER A 118 6.90 -20.08 -1.99
C SER A 118 5.50 -19.64 -2.44
N GLY A 119 5.39 -18.65 -3.32
CA GLY A 119 4.13 -18.05 -3.72
C GLY A 119 3.46 -17.21 -2.62
N VAL A 120 4.14 -16.93 -1.51
CA VAL A 120 3.58 -16.23 -0.36
C VAL A 120 3.55 -14.73 -0.64
N LEU A 121 2.38 -14.12 -0.51
CA LEU A 121 2.17 -12.67 -0.48
C LEU A 121 1.74 -12.27 0.93
N ASN A 122 2.47 -11.37 1.56
CA ASN A 122 2.05 -10.72 2.81
C ASN A 122 1.63 -9.29 2.52
N VAL A 123 0.55 -8.85 3.16
CA VAL A 123 0.02 -7.49 3.04
C VAL A 123 -0.23 -6.95 4.44
N ASN A 124 0.25 -5.74 4.70
CA ASN A 124 0.00 -5.00 5.92
C ASN A 124 -0.63 -3.68 5.54
N GLN A 125 -1.73 -3.31 6.22
CA GLN A 125 -2.36 -2.02 6.01
C GLN A 125 -2.76 -1.40 7.33
N THR A 126 -2.46 -0.11 7.46
CA THR A 126 -2.92 0.74 8.55
C THR A 126 -3.83 1.82 7.96
N TRP A 127 -5.02 1.97 8.50
CA TRP A 127 -5.93 3.05 8.12
C TRP A 127 -6.65 3.60 9.34
N THR A 128 -7.16 4.83 9.22
CA THR A 128 -7.83 5.52 10.32
C THR A 128 -9.25 5.88 9.90
N CYS A 129 -10.23 5.51 10.73
CA CYS A 129 -11.63 5.86 10.56
C CYS A 129 -12.02 6.97 11.55
N SER A 130 -12.53 8.10 11.05
CA SER A 130 -13.07 9.20 11.86
C SER A 130 -14.58 9.37 11.69
N ASP A 131 -15.26 8.36 11.13
CA ASP A 131 -16.67 8.41 10.78
C ASP A 131 -17.61 8.24 11.99
N THR A 132 -17.21 7.55 13.06
CA THR A 132 -18.03 7.43 14.28
C THR A 132 -17.75 8.54 15.28
N ASP A 133 -16.48 8.77 15.59
CA ASP A 133 -16.00 9.83 16.48
C ASP A 133 -14.83 10.58 15.82
N PRO A 134 -15.07 11.78 15.25
CA PRO A 134 -14.01 12.57 14.64
C PRO A 134 -12.98 13.10 15.65
N GLN A 135 -13.34 13.25 16.92
CA GLN A 135 -12.46 13.75 17.97
C GLN A 135 -11.46 12.67 18.42
N TYR A 136 -11.88 11.41 18.40
CA TYR A 136 -11.06 10.24 18.74
C TYR A 136 -11.15 9.17 17.65
N PRO A 137 -10.45 9.37 16.52
CA PRO A 137 -10.56 8.49 15.38
C PRO A 137 -9.91 7.13 15.67
N THR A 138 -10.53 6.07 15.17
CA THR A 138 -10.04 4.69 15.36
C THR A 138 -9.00 4.35 14.31
N THR A 139 -7.76 4.08 14.71
CA THR A 139 -6.71 3.57 13.84
C THR A 139 -6.67 2.05 13.89
N ILE A 140 -6.70 1.44 12.72
CA ILE A 140 -6.77 -0.01 12.54
C ILE A 140 -5.48 -0.47 11.87
N HIS A 141 -4.88 -1.51 12.42
CA HIS A 141 -3.75 -2.23 11.83
C HIS A 141 -4.21 -3.63 11.47
N ALA A 142 -4.00 -4.04 10.22
CA ALA A 142 -4.36 -5.36 9.75
C ALA A 142 -3.20 -6.01 9.00
N TYR A 143 -3.10 -7.34 9.15
CA TYR A 143 -2.05 -8.16 8.58
C TYR A 143 -2.67 -9.39 7.90
N GLY A 144 -2.30 -9.63 6.65
CA GLY A 144 -2.80 -10.73 5.84
C GLY A 144 -1.69 -11.49 5.14
N THR A 145 -1.94 -12.78 4.91
CA THR A 145 -1.07 -13.66 4.13
C THR A 145 -1.90 -14.48 3.14
N ALA A 146 -1.46 -14.54 1.89
CA ALA A 146 -2.02 -15.40 0.85
C ALA A 146 -0.95 -16.31 0.25
N ASN A 147 -1.34 -17.53 -0.11
CA ASN A 147 -0.56 -18.42 -0.95
C ASN A 147 -1.08 -18.31 -2.39
N LEU A 148 -0.33 -17.64 -3.26
CA LEU A 148 -0.67 -17.45 -4.65
C LEU A 148 -0.26 -18.67 -5.48
N THR A 149 -1.21 -19.17 -6.27
CA THR A 149 -0.91 -20.16 -7.32
C THR A 149 -0.81 -19.43 -8.65
N LEU A 150 0.42 -19.22 -9.13
CA LEU A 150 0.69 -18.50 -10.36
C LEU A 150 0.90 -19.47 -11.52
N SER A 151 0.15 -19.28 -12.61
CA SER A 151 0.38 -19.97 -13.87
C SER A 151 1.25 -19.09 -14.75
N CYS A 152 2.48 -19.54 -15.06
CA CYS A 152 3.46 -18.72 -15.77
C CYS A 152 3.97 -19.39 -17.04
N THR A 153 4.15 -18.57 -18.08
CA THR A 153 4.88 -18.93 -19.29
C THR A 153 6.33 -18.53 -19.13
N ASP A 154 7.24 -19.41 -19.55
CA ASP A 154 8.69 -19.21 -19.49
C ASP A 154 9.27 -19.44 -20.87
N GLU A 155 9.66 -18.35 -21.53
CA GLU A 155 10.16 -18.35 -22.88
C GLU A 155 11.63 -17.98 -22.86
N THR A 156 12.48 -18.81 -23.46
CA THR A 156 13.92 -18.55 -23.57
C THR A 156 14.34 -18.57 -25.02
N TRP A 157 15.03 -17.51 -25.43
CA TRP A 157 15.72 -17.38 -26.71
C TRP A 157 17.23 -17.34 -26.48
N ILE A 158 17.97 -18.06 -27.31
CA ILE A 158 19.43 -18.08 -27.31
C ILE A 158 19.92 -17.81 -28.73
N ASN A 159 20.92 -16.95 -28.87
CA ASN A 159 21.58 -16.69 -30.14
C ASN A 159 22.71 -17.71 -30.38
N PRO A 160 22.54 -18.69 -31.28
CA PRO A 160 23.56 -19.71 -31.54
C PRO A 160 24.81 -19.16 -32.24
N ASN A 161 24.70 -18.00 -32.91
CA ASN A 161 25.78 -17.36 -33.67
C ASN A 161 26.25 -16.07 -32.99
N TRP A 162 26.18 -16.01 -31.67
CA TRP A 162 26.50 -14.82 -30.89
C TRP A 162 27.93 -14.33 -31.11
N THR A 163 28.07 -13.02 -31.31
CA THR A 163 29.36 -12.32 -31.29
C THR A 163 29.35 -11.21 -30.25
N MET A 164 30.54 -10.81 -29.77
CA MET A 164 30.71 -9.76 -28.77
C MET A 164 29.94 -8.48 -29.17
N GLY A 165 29.14 -7.95 -28.23
CA GLY A 165 28.27 -6.79 -28.45
C GLY A 165 26.81 -7.12 -28.78
N GLN A 166 26.45 -8.38 -28.99
CA GLN A 166 25.07 -8.84 -29.18
C GLN A 166 24.45 -9.34 -27.87
N ILE A 167 23.13 -9.55 -27.85
CA ILE A 167 22.47 -10.31 -26.79
C ILE A 167 22.74 -11.80 -27.02
N TYR A 168 23.26 -12.46 -25.99
CA TYR A 168 23.51 -13.90 -25.99
C TYR A 168 22.21 -14.67 -25.77
N SER A 169 21.45 -14.31 -24.75
CA SER A 169 20.14 -14.90 -24.49
C SER A 169 19.17 -13.91 -23.84
N ASP A 170 17.88 -14.17 -24.05
CA ASP A 170 16.76 -13.49 -23.42
C ASP A 170 15.83 -14.57 -22.86
N ARG A 171 15.44 -14.43 -21.60
CA ARG A 171 14.38 -15.24 -21.00
C ARG A 171 13.33 -14.34 -20.40
N ASN A 172 12.06 -14.61 -20.71
CA ASN A 172 10.92 -13.88 -20.19
C ASN A 172 10.00 -14.84 -19.43
N VAL A 173 9.69 -14.48 -18.18
CA VAL A 173 8.71 -15.18 -17.36
C VAL A 173 7.52 -14.26 -17.17
N ARG A 174 6.33 -14.69 -17.58
CA ARG A 174 5.08 -13.92 -17.40
C ARG A 174 4.03 -14.80 -16.78
N CYS A 175 3.42 -14.33 -15.69
CA CYS A 175 2.33 -15.04 -15.05
C CYS A 175 0.99 -14.43 -15.45
N THR A 176 -0.04 -15.27 -15.54
CA THR A 176 -1.41 -14.76 -15.68
C THR A 176 -1.79 -14.01 -14.40
N PRO A 177 -2.32 -12.77 -14.51
CA PRO A 177 -2.75 -12.04 -13.34
C PRO A 177 -3.82 -12.78 -12.54
N VAL A 178 -3.76 -12.72 -11.21
CA VAL A 178 -4.73 -13.37 -10.31
C VAL A 178 -5.42 -12.37 -9.40
N THR A 179 -6.72 -12.57 -9.17
CA THR A 179 -7.50 -11.77 -8.22
C THR A 179 -8.04 -12.69 -7.13
N ILE A 180 -7.78 -12.35 -5.87
CA ILE A 180 -8.18 -13.17 -4.72
C ILE A 180 -8.72 -12.31 -3.56
N PRO A 181 -9.68 -12.82 -2.77
CA PRO A 181 -9.98 -12.24 -1.47
C PRO A 181 -8.83 -12.56 -0.50
N LEU A 182 -8.53 -11.62 0.39
CA LEU A 182 -7.53 -11.78 1.45
C LEU A 182 -8.14 -11.39 2.79
N LYS A 183 -8.46 -12.39 3.63
CA LYS A 183 -8.85 -12.15 5.02
C LYS A 183 -7.60 -11.92 5.87
N PRO A 184 -7.56 -10.88 6.71
CA PRO A 184 -6.46 -10.70 7.64
C PRO A 184 -6.44 -11.84 8.67
N TYR A 185 -5.24 -12.32 9.02
CA TYR A 185 -5.09 -13.24 10.15
C TYR A 185 -5.03 -12.50 11.49
N GLN A 186 -4.73 -11.20 11.45
CA GLN A 186 -4.68 -10.34 12.62
C GLN A 186 -5.20 -8.95 12.27
N MET A 187 -6.05 -8.41 13.15
CA MET A 187 -6.54 -7.04 13.11
C MET A 187 -6.58 -6.46 14.52
N THR A 188 -6.09 -5.25 14.69
CA THR A 188 -6.11 -4.51 15.96
C THR A 188 -6.60 -3.10 15.72
N ALA A 189 -7.38 -2.55 16.65
CA ALA A 189 -7.89 -1.19 16.58
C ALA A 189 -7.55 -0.42 17.86
N VAL A 190 -7.19 0.85 17.70
CA VAL A 190 -6.87 1.78 18.79
C VAL A 190 -7.65 3.07 18.55
N ALA A 191 -8.37 3.55 19.56
CA ALA A 191 -9.16 4.78 19.54
C ALA A 191 -8.68 5.73 20.65
#